data_AF-A0A9E1T5P2-F1
#
_entry.id   AF-A0A9E1T5P2-F1
#
_cell.length_a   1.000
_cell.length_b   1.000
_cell.length_c   1.000
_cell.angle_alpha   90.00
_cell.angle_beta   90.00
_cell.angle_gamma   90.00
#
_symmetry.space_group_name_H-M   'P 1'
#
loop_
_entity.id
_entity.type
_entity.pdbx_description
1 polymer ?
#
loop_
_entity_poly.entity_id
_entity_poly.type
_entity_poly.pdbx_seq_one_letter_code
_entity_poly.pdbx_strand_id
1 'polypeptide(L)'
;MRAAVVVFPGSNCDRDLAVALEAAGADVTMVWHKDTGLPDGVDIVGVPGGFSFGDYLRCGAIAANSPICQAVKAHAERGGYAFGICNGFQVLTETGILPGVLLRNAGLKYICKSVGLNVQSTQMIFTEGYSTGDVIDIPIAHHDGNYFADETTLDRLEGDDRVVFTYTENPNGSQRDIAGIVSDNRRVLGMMPHPERASDSGHGGKDGQAFFRAIVGQLTAA
;
A
#
# COMPACT_ATOMS: atom_id res chain seq x y z
N MET A 1 15.84 -2.21 -11.70
CA MET A 1 14.39 -2.27 -11.49
C MET A 1 13.80 -0.91 -11.83
N ARG A 2 12.72 -0.88 -12.61
CA ARG A 2 11.98 0.35 -12.93
C ARG A 2 10.66 0.39 -12.17
N ALA A 3 10.46 1.47 -11.44
CA ALA A 3 9.22 1.72 -10.70
C ALA A 3 8.44 2.87 -11.32
N ALA A 4 7.11 2.74 -11.34
CA ALA A 4 6.22 3.85 -11.64
C ALA A 4 5.52 4.30 -10.36
N VAL A 5 5.46 5.61 -10.10
CA VAL A 5 4.65 6.18 -9.01
C VAL A 5 3.52 7.00 -9.62
N VAL A 6 2.29 6.63 -9.32
CA VAL A 6 1.11 7.32 -9.85
C VAL A 6 0.92 8.66 -9.15
N VAL A 7 0.56 9.70 -9.90
CA VAL A 7 0.25 11.03 -9.37
C VAL A 7 -1.22 11.34 -9.64
N PHE A 8 -2.03 11.38 -8.57
CA PHE A 8 -3.39 11.89 -8.64
C PHE A 8 -3.45 13.35 -8.16
N PRO A 9 -4.40 14.16 -8.65
CA PRO A 9 -4.73 15.45 -8.03
C PRO A 9 -5.04 15.24 -6.55
N GLY A 10 -4.34 15.91 -5.64
CA GLY A 10 -4.55 15.78 -4.19
C GLY A 10 -3.77 14.65 -3.50
N SER A 11 -3.09 13.76 -4.24
CA SER A 11 -2.02 12.96 -3.67
C SER A 11 -0.94 13.88 -3.09
N ASN A 12 -0.32 13.46 -1.98
CA ASN A 12 0.71 14.25 -1.31
C ASN A 12 1.90 13.41 -0.81
N CYS A 13 1.84 12.09 -0.95
CA CYS A 13 2.92 11.16 -0.62
C CYS A 13 3.57 10.56 -1.87
N ASP A 14 3.24 11.04 -3.08
CA ASP A 14 3.87 10.58 -4.33
C ASP A 14 5.39 10.79 -4.33
N ARG A 15 5.86 11.96 -3.89
CA ARG A 15 7.30 12.22 -3.73
C ARG A 15 7.93 11.38 -2.61
N ASP A 16 7.23 11.18 -1.50
CA ASP A 16 7.72 10.35 -0.39
C ASP A 16 7.97 8.91 -0.88
N LEU A 17 7.04 8.34 -1.65
CA LEU A 17 7.23 7.03 -2.29
C LEU A 17 8.39 7.03 -3.28
N ALA A 18 8.50 8.05 -4.13
CA ALA A 18 9.59 8.15 -5.11
C ALA A 18 10.95 8.16 -4.41
N VAL A 19 11.12 9.00 -3.39
CA VAL A 19 12.37 9.09 -2.62
C VAL A 19 12.71 7.76 -1.93
N ALA A 20 11.73 7.07 -1.33
CA ALA A 20 11.96 5.79 -0.69
C ALA A 20 12.37 4.68 -1.68
N LEU A 21 11.77 4.67 -2.87
CA LEU A 21 12.11 3.74 -3.96
C LEU A 21 13.50 4.03 -4.55
N GLU A 22 13.81 5.31 -4.81
CA GLU A 22 15.12 5.76 -5.31
C GLU A 22 16.23 5.43 -4.29
N ALA A 23 15.99 5.68 -3.00
CA ALA A 23 16.93 5.34 -1.93
C ALA A 23 17.20 3.84 -1.82
N ALA A 24 16.24 3.00 -2.24
CA ALA A 24 16.40 1.55 -2.33
C ALA A 24 17.03 1.09 -3.66
N GLY A 25 17.28 2.00 -4.62
CA GLY A 25 17.98 1.73 -5.87
C GLY A 25 17.09 1.57 -7.11
N ALA A 26 15.81 1.96 -7.04
CA ALA A 26 14.92 1.92 -8.20
C ALA A 26 15.13 3.12 -9.15
N ASP A 27 14.91 2.90 -10.44
CA ASP A 27 14.72 3.97 -11.43
C ASP A 27 13.22 4.35 -11.45
N VAL A 28 12.87 5.54 -10.94
CA VAL A 28 11.48 5.92 -10.68
C VAL A 28 10.97 6.88 -11.75
N THR A 29 9.79 6.57 -12.30
CA THR A 29 9.04 7.45 -13.19
C THR A 29 7.71 7.86 -12.55
N MET A 30 7.43 9.16 -12.51
CA MET A 30 6.13 9.67 -12.08
C MET A 30 5.12 9.59 -13.23
N VAL A 31 3.96 8.98 -13.01
CA VAL A 31 2.94 8.74 -14.05
C VAL A 31 1.65 9.48 -13.71
N TRP A 32 1.09 10.20 -14.69
CA TRP A 32 -0.09 11.03 -14.44
C TRP A 32 -1.37 10.20 -14.46
N HIS A 33 -2.33 10.50 -13.57
CA HIS A 33 -3.52 9.66 -13.44
C HIS A 33 -4.39 9.53 -14.71
N LYS A 34 -4.32 10.50 -15.64
CA LYS A 34 -5.04 10.45 -16.91
C LYS A 34 -4.33 9.63 -18.00
N ASP A 35 -3.09 9.22 -17.76
CA ASP A 35 -2.38 8.37 -18.70
C ASP A 35 -3.09 7.01 -18.77
N THR A 36 -3.12 6.43 -19.97
CA THR A 36 -3.84 5.18 -20.25
C THR A 36 -2.93 3.95 -20.22
N GLY A 37 -1.63 4.15 -20.03
CA GLY A 37 -0.63 3.11 -20.02
C GLY A 37 0.51 3.44 -19.07
N LEU A 38 1.27 2.40 -18.70
CA LEU A 38 2.50 2.53 -17.95
C LEU A 38 3.69 2.60 -18.92
N PRO A 39 4.79 3.27 -18.55
CA PRO A 39 6.03 3.23 -19.33
C PRO A 39 6.53 1.79 -19.55
N ASP A 40 7.23 1.58 -20.67
CA ASP A 40 7.76 0.27 -21.01
C ASP A 40 8.82 -0.22 -20.01
N GLY A 41 8.72 -1.49 -19.65
CA GLY A 41 9.66 -2.15 -18.74
C GLY A 41 9.48 -1.77 -17.26
N VAL A 42 8.35 -1.18 -16.87
CA VAL A 42 8.00 -1.03 -15.45
C VAL A 42 7.80 -2.42 -14.82
N ASP A 43 8.46 -2.63 -13.69
CA ASP A 43 8.40 -3.86 -12.89
C ASP A 43 7.37 -3.73 -11.76
N ILE A 44 7.33 -2.56 -11.11
CA ILE A 44 6.43 -2.26 -9.99
C ILE A 44 5.75 -0.90 -10.09
N VAL A 45 4.49 -0.83 -9.65
CA VAL A 45 3.73 0.42 -9.53
C VAL A 45 3.40 0.76 -8.09
N GLY A 46 3.79 1.95 -7.63
CA GLY A 46 3.38 2.54 -6.36
C GLY A 46 2.17 3.46 -6.52
N VAL A 47 1.10 3.19 -5.76
CA VAL A 47 -0.08 4.05 -5.64
C VAL A 47 0.05 4.83 -4.32
N PRO A 48 0.22 6.16 -4.34
CA PRO A 48 0.64 6.92 -3.18
C PRO A 48 -0.47 7.20 -2.18
N GLY A 49 -0.05 7.53 -0.95
CA GLY A 49 -0.91 8.15 0.06
C GLY A 49 -1.29 9.60 -0.25
N GLY A 50 -2.15 10.16 0.60
CA GLY A 50 -2.61 11.54 0.53
C GLY A 50 -4.13 11.64 0.58
N PHE A 51 -4.68 12.59 -0.18
CA PHE A 51 -6.12 12.85 -0.24
C PHE A 51 -6.49 13.04 -1.71
N SER A 52 -6.38 11.98 -2.51
CA SER A 52 -6.69 12.06 -3.95
C SER A 52 -8.11 12.61 -4.15
N PHE A 53 -8.22 13.66 -4.96
CA PHE A 53 -9.43 14.45 -5.17
C PHE A 53 -10.08 14.97 -3.87
N GLY A 54 -9.29 15.21 -2.84
CA GLY A 54 -9.72 15.70 -1.54
C GLY A 54 -10.62 14.72 -0.77
N ASP A 55 -10.66 13.46 -1.19
CA ASP A 55 -11.60 12.44 -0.68
C ASP A 55 -13.08 12.91 -0.69
N TYR A 56 -13.44 13.83 -1.60
CA TYR A 56 -14.69 14.59 -1.54
C TYR A 56 -15.97 13.75 -1.60
N LEU A 57 -15.97 12.65 -2.37
CA LEU A 57 -17.09 11.71 -2.40
C LEU A 57 -16.92 10.65 -1.30
N ARG A 58 -15.81 9.93 -1.39
CA ARG A 58 -15.31 8.91 -0.49
C ARG A 58 -13.84 8.72 -0.80
N CYS A 59 -13.05 8.34 0.20
CA CYS A 59 -11.62 8.17 0.04
C CYS A 59 -11.28 7.22 -1.12
N GLY A 60 -10.40 7.66 -2.02
CA GLY A 60 -9.99 6.90 -3.23
C GLY A 60 -11.05 6.70 -4.33
N ALA A 61 -12.34 6.93 -4.09
CA ALA A 61 -13.41 6.56 -5.03
C ALA A 61 -13.36 7.32 -6.37
N ILE A 62 -13.02 8.61 -6.35
CA ILE A 62 -12.85 9.40 -7.58
C ILE A 62 -11.58 8.96 -8.30
N ALA A 63 -10.48 8.75 -7.56
CA ALA A 63 -9.20 8.34 -8.11
C ALA A 63 -9.25 6.96 -8.78
N ALA A 64 -10.00 6.01 -8.22
CA ALA A 64 -10.18 4.65 -8.78
C ALA A 64 -10.79 4.63 -10.19
N ASN A 65 -11.47 5.71 -10.59
CA ASN A 65 -12.03 5.87 -11.93
C ASN A 65 -11.05 6.54 -12.91
N SER A 66 -9.81 6.80 -12.50
CA SER A 66 -8.79 7.37 -13.37
C SER A 66 -8.30 6.34 -14.41
N PRO A 67 -8.03 6.75 -15.66
CA PRO A 67 -7.56 5.84 -16.70
C PRO A 67 -6.35 4.97 -16.30
N ILE A 68 -5.41 5.53 -15.53
CA ILE A 68 -4.20 4.80 -15.12
C ILE A 68 -4.52 3.55 -14.29
N CYS A 69 -5.63 3.52 -13.55
CA CYS A 69 -6.00 2.38 -12.70
C CYS A 69 -6.25 1.12 -13.53
N GLN A 70 -6.72 1.25 -14.77
CA GLN A 70 -6.86 0.11 -15.68
C GLN A 70 -5.50 -0.43 -16.11
N ALA A 71 -4.51 0.43 -16.33
CA ALA A 71 -3.15 0.03 -16.64
C ALA A 71 -2.48 -0.65 -15.43
N VAL A 72 -2.71 -0.16 -14.21
CA VAL A 72 -2.23 -0.81 -12.97
C VAL A 72 -2.80 -2.21 -12.82
N LYS A 73 -4.12 -2.38 -13.04
CA LYS A 73 -4.77 -3.68 -13.00
C LYS A 73 -4.17 -4.64 -14.04
N ALA A 74 -4.09 -4.22 -15.30
CA ALA A 74 -3.52 -5.02 -16.38
C ALA A 74 -2.04 -5.39 -16.10
N HIS A 75 -1.27 -4.47 -15.50
CA HIS A 75 0.11 -4.70 -15.09
C HIS A 75 0.23 -5.82 -14.04
N ALA A 76 -0.64 -5.81 -13.03
CA ALA A 76 -0.67 -6.85 -12.01
C ALA A 76 -1.13 -8.21 -12.55
N GLU A 77 -2.13 -8.22 -13.44
CA GLU A 77 -2.66 -9.45 -14.07
C GLU A 77 -1.63 -10.15 -14.95
N ARG A 78 -0.78 -9.39 -15.66
CA ARG A 78 0.34 -9.96 -16.45
C ARG A 78 1.57 -10.37 -15.62
N GLY A 79 1.52 -10.23 -14.29
CA GLY A 79 2.56 -10.67 -13.36
C GLY A 79 3.49 -9.58 -12.83
N GLY A 80 3.28 -8.31 -13.21
CA GLY A 80 3.96 -7.18 -12.59
C GLY A 80 3.50 -6.96 -11.15
N TYR A 81 4.26 -6.21 -10.36
CA TYR A 81 3.90 -5.91 -8.98
C TYR A 81 3.24 -4.54 -8.84
N ALA A 82 2.40 -4.37 -7.82
CA ALA A 82 1.94 -3.06 -7.40
C ALA A 82 1.76 -2.99 -5.89
N PHE A 83 1.79 -1.79 -5.33
CA PHE A 83 1.43 -1.58 -3.93
C PHE A 83 0.72 -0.24 -3.75
N GLY A 84 -0.18 -0.17 -2.77
CA GLY A 84 -0.90 1.04 -2.40
C GLY A 84 -0.75 1.35 -0.92
N ILE A 85 -0.30 2.57 -0.62
CA ILE A 85 -0.07 3.04 0.74
C ILE A 85 -1.13 4.05 1.14
N CYS A 86 -1.77 3.87 2.29
CA CYS A 86 -2.80 4.74 2.85
C CYS A 86 -3.92 5.01 1.81
N ASN A 87 -3.97 6.21 1.22
CA ASN A 87 -4.92 6.52 0.15
C ASN A 87 -4.76 5.63 -1.08
N GLY A 88 -3.57 5.12 -1.35
CA GLY A 88 -3.35 4.12 -2.39
C GLY A 88 -4.07 2.80 -2.10
N PHE A 89 -4.13 2.36 -0.84
CA PHE A 89 -4.90 1.16 -0.48
C PHE A 89 -6.40 1.38 -0.67
N GLN A 90 -6.89 2.56 -0.30
CA GLN A 90 -8.28 2.97 -0.54
C GLN A 90 -8.60 2.94 -2.04
N VAL A 91 -7.73 3.50 -2.89
CA VAL A 91 -7.88 3.42 -4.35
C VAL A 91 -7.90 1.98 -4.85
N LEU A 92 -6.99 1.12 -4.38
CA LEU A 92 -6.92 -0.28 -4.83
C LEU A 92 -8.16 -1.10 -4.45
N THR A 93 -8.78 -0.82 -3.29
CA THR A 93 -10.06 -1.46 -2.92
C THR A 93 -11.23 -0.92 -3.74
N GLU A 94 -11.28 0.39 -4.01
CA GLU A 94 -12.30 1.01 -4.87
C GLU A 94 -12.22 0.53 -6.33
N THR A 95 -11.02 0.17 -6.83
CA THR A 95 -10.86 -0.44 -8.16
C THR A 95 -11.26 -1.93 -8.21
N GLY A 96 -11.47 -2.56 -7.06
CA GLY A 96 -11.70 -4.01 -6.95
C GLY A 96 -10.46 -4.87 -7.21
N ILE A 97 -9.26 -4.29 -7.31
CA ILE A 97 -8.00 -5.04 -7.37
C ILE A 97 -7.75 -5.75 -6.03
N LEU A 98 -8.05 -5.05 -4.93
CA LEU A 98 -8.06 -5.63 -3.58
C LEU A 98 -9.50 -5.74 -3.07
N PRO A 99 -9.83 -6.78 -2.29
CA PRO A 99 -11.15 -6.91 -1.69
C PRO A 99 -11.32 -5.98 -0.48
N GLY A 100 -12.56 -5.81 -0.03
CA GLY A 100 -12.91 -5.00 1.14
C GLY A 100 -13.07 -3.52 0.85
N VAL A 101 -13.19 -2.72 1.90
CA VAL A 101 -13.33 -1.26 1.85
C VAL A 101 -12.70 -0.63 3.09
N LEU A 102 -12.29 0.62 2.99
CA LEU A 102 -11.78 1.42 4.10
C LEU A 102 -12.86 2.41 4.53
N LEU A 103 -13.35 2.24 5.75
CA LEU A 103 -14.34 3.10 6.38
C LEU A 103 -13.66 4.20 7.20
N ARG A 104 -14.46 5.19 7.63
CA ARG A 104 -14.06 6.12 8.69
C ARG A 104 -13.57 5.35 9.92
N ASN A 105 -12.50 5.85 10.52
CA ASN A 105 -12.00 5.34 11.79
C ASN A 105 -13.15 5.29 12.81
N ALA A 106 -13.23 4.23 13.61
CA ALA A 106 -14.30 4.05 14.61
C ALA A 106 -14.40 5.24 15.59
N GLY A 107 -13.28 5.89 15.90
CA GLY A 107 -13.23 7.10 16.73
C GLY A 107 -13.57 8.41 16.00
N LEU A 108 -13.89 8.37 14.69
CA LEU A 108 -14.27 9.50 13.82
C LEU A 108 -13.24 10.64 13.74
N LYS A 109 -12.00 10.39 14.17
CA LYS A 109 -10.89 11.37 14.17
C LYS A 109 -9.78 10.93 13.22
N TYR A 110 -9.07 11.94 12.71
CA TYR A 110 -7.81 11.71 12.01
C TYR A 110 -6.75 11.25 13.01
N ILE A 111 -6.00 10.21 12.67
CA ILE A 111 -4.96 9.63 13.51
C ILE A 111 -3.62 9.82 12.82
N CYS A 112 -2.69 10.48 13.52
CA CYS A 112 -1.31 10.68 13.09
C CYS A 112 -0.37 10.28 14.22
N LYS A 113 0.17 9.07 14.18
CA LYS A 113 1.10 8.53 15.19
C LYS A 113 1.86 7.34 14.62
N SER A 114 2.96 6.95 15.26
CA SER A 114 3.56 5.63 15.02
C SER A 114 2.75 4.55 15.72
N VAL A 115 2.62 3.38 15.07
CA VAL A 115 1.94 2.20 15.60
C VAL A 115 2.78 0.96 15.34
N GLY A 116 2.69 0.00 16.27
CA GLY A 116 3.25 -1.32 16.08
C GLY A 116 2.41 -2.15 15.11
N LEU A 117 3.08 -2.88 14.22
CA LEU A 117 2.47 -3.87 13.32
C LEU A 117 3.10 -5.23 13.56
N ASN A 118 2.28 -6.26 13.67
CA ASN A 118 2.72 -7.65 13.60
C ASN A 118 2.87 -8.05 12.13
N VAL A 119 4.02 -8.59 11.77
CA VAL A 119 4.24 -9.23 10.46
C VAL A 119 3.64 -10.64 10.48
N GLN A 120 2.55 -10.83 9.73
CA GLN A 120 1.81 -12.11 9.72
C GLN A 120 2.42 -13.12 8.74
N SER A 121 2.80 -12.66 7.53
CA SER A 121 3.33 -13.53 6.48
C SER A 121 4.53 -12.92 5.77
N THR A 122 5.51 -13.76 5.47
CA THR A 122 6.76 -13.44 4.76
C THR A 122 6.87 -14.14 3.41
N GLN A 123 5.79 -14.77 2.94
CA GLN A 123 5.77 -15.59 1.71
C GLN A 123 5.60 -14.76 0.42
N MET A 124 6.01 -13.49 0.44
CA MET A 124 5.82 -12.55 -0.66
C MET A 124 6.89 -11.47 -0.68
N ILE A 125 7.14 -10.91 -1.87
CA ILE A 125 8.20 -9.92 -2.09
C ILE A 125 8.12 -8.70 -1.16
N PHE A 126 6.92 -8.33 -0.72
CA PHE A 126 6.68 -7.18 0.13
C PHE A 126 7.19 -7.36 1.57
N THR A 127 7.45 -8.60 2.00
CA THR A 127 7.80 -8.92 3.40
C THR A 127 9.04 -9.78 3.56
N GLU A 128 9.80 -10.06 2.50
CA GLU A 128 11.03 -10.87 2.59
C GLU A 128 12.12 -10.27 3.50
N GLY A 129 12.08 -8.96 3.74
CA GLY A 129 13.00 -8.27 4.65
C GLY A 129 12.62 -8.42 6.13
N TYR A 130 11.55 -9.14 6.45
CA TYR A 130 11.02 -9.36 7.80
C TYR A 130 10.92 -10.85 8.12
N SER A 131 10.70 -11.16 9.40
CA SER A 131 10.34 -12.49 9.89
C SER A 131 8.88 -12.52 10.37
N THR A 132 8.20 -13.65 10.19
CA THR A 132 6.86 -13.83 10.78
C THR A 132 6.94 -13.68 12.30
N GLY A 133 6.06 -12.84 12.86
CA GLY A 133 6.05 -12.50 14.27
C GLY A 133 6.90 -11.29 14.65
N ASP A 134 7.64 -10.68 13.70
CA ASP A 134 8.28 -9.39 13.94
C ASP A 134 7.23 -8.34 14.29
N VAL A 135 7.62 -7.45 15.21
CA VAL A 135 6.88 -6.22 15.51
C VAL A 135 7.67 -5.05 14.98
N ILE A 136 7.08 -4.28 14.06
CA ILE A 136 7.69 -3.10 13.43
C ILE A 136 6.90 -1.83 13.75
N ASP A 137 7.59 -0.71 13.90
CA ASP A 137 6.97 0.59 14.16
C ASP A 137 6.86 1.43 12.88
N ILE A 138 5.62 1.62 12.40
CA ILE A 138 5.34 2.35 11.15
C ILE A 138 4.35 3.50 11.40
N PRO A 139 4.61 4.73 10.91
CA PRO A 139 3.67 5.84 10.99
C PRO A 139 2.34 5.56 10.29
N ILE A 140 1.24 6.03 10.87
CA ILE A 140 -0.08 6.12 10.23
C ILE A 140 -0.53 7.58 10.15
N ALA A 141 -1.33 7.91 9.13
CA ALA A 141 -1.83 9.26 8.91
C ALA A 141 -3.17 9.24 8.13
N HIS A 142 -4.29 8.92 8.79
CA HIS A 142 -5.58 8.72 8.08
C HIS A 142 -6.83 9.05 8.92
N HIS A 143 -7.92 9.44 8.24
CA HIS A 143 -9.29 9.52 8.78
C HIS A 143 -10.13 8.29 8.41
N ASP A 144 -9.91 7.73 7.23
CA ASP A 144 -10.63 6.57 6.69
C ASP A 144 -9.70 5.35 6.58
N GLY A 145 -9.27 4.76 7.70
CA GLY A 145 -8.37 3.59 7.68
C GLY A 145 -8.95 2.33 8.28
N ASN A 146 -10.24 2.31 8.58
CA ASN A 146 -10.91 1.16 9.18
C ASN A 146 -11.22 0.12 8.10
N TYR A 147 -10.39 -0.92 7.97
CA TYR A 147 -10.61 -1.99 7.01
C TYR A 147 -11.83 -2.84 7.40
N PHE A 148 -12.72 -3.02 6.42
CA PHE A 148 -13.95 -3.77 6.56
C PHE A 148 -14.19 -4.69 5.36
N ALA A 149 -14.65 -5.90 5.61
CA ALA A 149 -15.15 -6.84 4.62
C ALA A 149 -16.20 -7.78 5.23
N ASP A 150 -16.95 -8.49 4.39
CA ASP A 150 -17.83 -9.56 4.88
C ASP A 150 -17.01 -10.74 5.44
N GLU A 151 -17.64 -11.53 6.33
CA GLU A 151 -16.97 -12.66 7.00
C GLU A 151 -16.38 -13.67 6.01
N THR A 152 -17.06 -13.92 4.89
CA THR A 152 -16.55 -14.84 3.85
C THR A 152 -15.24 -14.34 3.24
N THR A 153 -15.14 -13.03 3.00
CA THR A 153 -13.93 -12.39 2.49
C THR A 153 -12.82 -12.39 3.54
N LEU A 154 -13.14 -12.12 4.81
CA LEU A 154 -12.16 -12.15 5.90
C LEU A 154 -11.61 -13.57 6.12
N ASP A 155 -12.49 -14.58 6.17
CA ASP A 155 -12.10 -15.99 6.31
C ASP A 155 -11.19 -16.44 5.18
N ARG A 156 -11.49 -16.01 3.95
CA ARG A 156 -10.63 -16.30 2.79
C ARG A 156 -9.29 -15.59 2.89
N LEU A 157 -9.25 -14.32 3.31
CA LEU A 157 -7.99 -13.59 3.46
C LEU A 157 -7.06 -14.23 4.48
N GLU A 158 -7.58 -14.71 5.60
CA GLU A 158 -6.79 -15.42 6.60
C GLU A 158 -6.42 -16.84 6.14
N GLY A 159 -7.40 -17.60 5.62
CA GLY A 159 -7.19 -18.97 5.16
C GLY A 159 -6.20 -19.09 3.99
N ASP A 160 -6.12 -18.07 3.13
CA ASP A 160 -5.20 -18.01 2.00
C ASP A 160 -3.85 -17.35 2.35
N ASP A 161 -3.59 -16.99 3.61
CA ASP A 161 -2.38 -16.28 4.05
C ASP A 161 -2.16 -14.95 3.30
N ARG A 162 -3.22 -14.13 3.23
CA ARG A 162 -3.26 -12.86 2.49
C ARG A 162 -3.40 -11.63 3.39
N VAL A 163 -3.45 -11.82 4.71
CA VAL A 163 -3.28 -10.76 5.71
C VAL A 163 -1.78 -10.63 5.99
N VAL A 164 -1.18 -9.50 5.66
CA VAL A 164 0.28 -9.30 5.70
C VAL A 164 0.71 -8.61 6.98
N PHE A 165 -0.05 -7.58 7.37
CA PHE A 165 0.21 -6.80 8.56
C PHE A 165 -1.07 -6.67 9.37
N THR A 166 -0.96 -6.85 10.69
CA THR A 166 -2.01 -6.49 11.64
C THR A 166 -1.50 -5.49 12.66
N TYR A 167 -2.36 -4.63 13.18
CA TYR A 167 -2.01 -3.73 14.26
C TYR A 167 -1.75 -4.51 15.55
N THR A 168 -0.72 -4.15 16.31
CA THR A 168 -0.55 -4.66 17.69
C THR A 168 -1.63 -4.10 18.61
N GLU A 169 -1.94 -2.82 18.42
CA GLU A 169 -3.03 -2.10 19.08
C GLU A 169 -3.85 -1.37 18.03
N ASN A 170 -5.04 -1.90 17.73
CA ASN A 170 -5.88 -1.41 16.65
C ASN A 170 -6.31 0.05 16.86
N PRO A 171 -5.84 1.00 16.03
CA PRO A 171 -6.07 2.42 16.26
C PRO A 171 -7.40 2.89 15.66
N ASN A 172 -7.98 2.15 14.72
CA ASN A 172 -8.98 2.66 13.79
C ASN A 172 -10.25 1.81 13.70
N GLY A 173 -10.27 0.63 14.33
CA GLY A 173 -11.42 -0.26 14.37
C GLY A 173 -11.46 -1.30 13.25
N SER A 174 -10.36 -1.48 12.50
CA SER A 174 -10.27 -2.46 11.40
C SER A 174 -10.65 -3.86 11.88
N GLN A 175 -11.42 -4.60 11.09
CA GLN A 175 -11.75 -5.99 11.41
C GLN A 175 -10.50 -6.87 11.42
N ARG A 176 -10.43 -7.77 12.41
CA ARG A 176 -9.29 -8.70 12.64
C ARG A 176 -7.94 -7.97 12.73
N ASP A 177 -7.97 -6.72 13.18
CA ASP A 177 -6.81 -5.83 13.31
C ASP A 177 -6.01 -5.63 12.02
N ILE A 178 -6.62 -5.88 10.85
CA ILE A 178 -5.96 -5.83 9.54
C ILE A 178 -5.43 -4.42 9.25
N ALA A 179 -4.12 -4.34 8.99
CA ALA A 179 -3.42 -3.12 8.57
C ALA A 179 -2.98 -3.18 7.10
N GLY A 180 -2.83 -4.37 6.54
CA GLY A 180 -2.54 -4.57 5.12
C GLY A 180 -2.76 -5.99 4.62
N ILE A 181 -3.13 -6.10 3.34
CA ILE A 181 -3.50 -7.35 2.65
C ILE A 181 -2.85 -7.43 1.27
N VAL A 182 -2.86 -8.63 0.67
CA VAL A 182 -2.48 -8.84 -0.73
C VAL A 182 -3.61 -9.38 -1.62
N SER A 183 -3.49 -9.16 -2.93
CA SER A 183 -4.34 -9.77 -3.97
C SER A 183 -4.21 -11.30 -4.00
N ASP A 184 -5.13 -12.01 -4.68
CA ASP A 184 -5.10 -13.49 -4.71
C ASP A 184 -3.79 -14.04 -5.31
N ASN A 185 -3.27 -13.36 -6.32
CA ASN A 185 -2.05 -13.70 -7.01
C ASN A 185 -0.80 -13.18 -6.30
N ARG A 186 -0.97 -12.53 -5.13
CA ARG A 186 0.07 -11.94 -4.27
C ARG A 186 0.95 -10.90 -4.98
N ARG A 187 0.46 -10.31 -6.08
CA ARG A 187 1.16 -9.27 -6.85
C ARG A 187 0.85 -7.86 -6.41
N VAL A 188 -0.27 -7.65 -5.72
CA VAL A 188 -0.69 -6.33 -5.26
C VAL A 188 -0.81 -6.32 -3.75
N LEU A 189 -0.13 -5.39 -3.08
CA LEU A 189 -0.29 -5.12 -1.66
C LEU A 189 -1.09 -3.82 -1.45
N GLY A 190 -1.96 -3.80 -0.44
CA GLY A 190 -2.52 -2.57 0.10
C GLY A 190 -2.26 -2.51 1.60
N MET A 191 -1.81 -1.37 2.11
CA MET A 191 -1.65 -1.15 3.55
C MET A 191 -1.93 0.31 3.95
N MET A 192 -2.47 0.51 5.16
CA MET A 192 -2.74 1.85 5.70
C MET A 192 -1.51 2.57 6.29
N PRO A 193 -0.58 1.88 6.99
CA PRO A 193 0.64 2.50 7.50
C PRO A 193 1.58 2.94 6.37
N HIS A 194 2.40 3.95 6.64
CA HIS A 194 3.30 4.63 5.70
C HIS A 194 4.76 4.16 5.87
N PRO A 195 5.18 3.03 5.26
CA PRO A 195 6.56 2.55 5.36
C PRO A 195 7.57 3.55 4.78
N GLU A 196 7.19 4.38 3.81
CA GLU A 196 8.03 5.44 3.23
C GLU A 196 8.38 6.55 4.24
N ARG A 197 7.56 6.71 5.29
CA ARG A 197 7.85 7.65 6.38
C ARG A 197 8.71 7.04 7.48
N ALA A 198 9.01 5.75 7.38
CA ALA A 198 9.92 5.01 8.25
C ALA A 198 11.07 4.38 7.45
N SER A 199 11.45 4.99 6.32
CA SER A 199 12.56 4.51 5.47
C SER A 199 13.86 5.31 5.65
N ASP A 200 13.89 6.31 6.55
CA ASP A 200 15.08 7.11 6.84
C ASP A 200 15.15 7.43 8.33
N SER A 201 16.32 7.19 8.92
CA SER A 201 16.65 7.53 10.31
C SER A 201 16.34 8.98 10.68
N GLY A 202 16.38 9.93 9.74
CA GLY A 202 16.02 11.33 9.95
C GLY A 202 14.53 11.55 10.26
N HIS A 203 13.65 10.59 9.93
CA HIS A 203 12.20 10.66 10.15
C HIS A 203 11.72 9.93 11.42
N GLY A 204 12.65 9.46 12.25
CA GLY A 204 12.33 8.84 13.54
C GLY A 204 12.12 7.32 13.51
N GLY A 205 12.37 6.66 12.38
CA GLY A 205 12.28 5.20 12.26
C GLY A 205 12.87 4.68 10.94
N LYS A 206 13.31 3.42 10.93
CA LYS A 206 13.89 2.77 9.74
C LYS A 206 13.25 1.43 9.38
N ASP A 207 12.18 1.04 10.09
CA ASP A 207 11.59 -0.28 9.94
C ASP A 207 10.92 -0.46 8.57
N GLY A 208 10.52 0.64 7.92
CA GLY A 208 10.03 0.64 6.54
C GLY A 208 11.12 0.43 5.48
N GLN A 209 12.41 0.53 5.82
CA GLN A 209 13.50 0.29 4.84
C GLN A 209 13.52 -1.14 4.31
N ALA A 210 13.14 -2.12 5.14
CA ALA A 210 13.12 -3.52 4.72
C ALA A 210 12.07 -3.77 3.62
N PHE A 211 10.92 -3.09 3.70
CA PHE A 211 9.89 -3.11 2.65
C PHE A 211 10.42 -2.72 1.27
N PHE A 212 11.03 -1.54 1.15
CA PHE A 212 11.54 -1.05 -0.14
C PHE A 212 12.73 -1.87 -0.64
N ARG A 213 13.64 -2.29 0.26
CA ARG A 213 14.76 -3.14 -0.11
C ARG A 213 14.32 -4.50 -0.63
N ALA A 214 13.29 -5.11 -0.04
CA ALA A 214 12.76 -6.39 -0.49
C ALA A 214 12.19 -6.28 -1.91
N ILE A 215 11.41 -5.23 -2.17
CA ILE A 215 10.85 -4.93 -3.49
C ILE A 215 11.94 -4.70 -4.54
N VAL A 216 12.94 -3.85 -4.25
CA VAL A 216 13.96 -3.49 -5.25
C VAL A 216 14.98 -4.62 -5.45
N GLY A 217 15.47 -5.21 -4.36
CA GLY A 217 16.55 -6.20 -4.38
C GLY A 217 16.22 -7.45 -5.17
N GLN A 218 15.00 -8.00 -5.01
CA GLN A 218 14.61 -9.22 -5.71
C GLN A 218 14.42 -9.03 -7.21
N LEU A 219 13.80 -7.91 -7.61
CA LEU A 219 13.56 -7.61 -9.02
C LEU A 219 14.83 -7.21 -9.77
N THR A 220 15.94 -6.95 -9.06
CA THR A 220 17.26 -6.82 -9.67
C THR A 220 18.03 -8.14 -9.73
N ALA A 221 17.63 -9.16 -8.97
CA ALA A 221 18.27 -10.47 -8.93
C ALA A 221 17.59 -11.53 -9.82
N ALA A 222 16.34 -11.27 -10.23
CA ALA A 222 15.57 -12.05 -11.19
C ALA A 222 15.90 -11.69 -12.65
#